data_AF-A0A6G1BT18-F1
#
_entry.id   AF-A0A6G1BT18-F1
#
_cell.length_a   1.000
_cell.length_b   1.000
_cell.length_c   1.000
_cell.angle_alpha   90.00
_cell.angle_beta   90.00
_cell.angle_gamma   90.00
#
_symmetry.space_group_name_H-M   'P 1'
#
loop_
_entity.id
_entity.type
_entity.pdbx_description
1 polymer ?
#
loop_
_entity_poly.entity_id
_entity_poly.type
_entity_poly.pdbx_seq_one_letter_code
_entity_poly.pdbx_strand_id
1 'polypeptide(L)'
;MVGFLRALTAASAVPAAAAVAAVTLSTSSSSSSRLRFPSPASLPSLSSAYAAAASARTPNAVPPMAAASAASADLSATDKGTAFPELMTEFMVDMKCEGCVTAVKNKLQTLEGIKNIEVDLSNQVVRVLGSLSVKTMLDALQQTGRDARLIGQGNPNDFLVSAAVAEFKGPVIFGVVRLAQVNMELARVEATFSGLSPGKHGWSINEYGDLTRGAESTGKVYSPSDYRSDKPLGDLGTLEAGENGEAQFSASKEKLKVVDLIGRSIALYAAEDRSDPGVAAAVIARSAGVGENYKRLCTCDGVTIWESS
;
A
#
# COMPACT_ATOMS: atom_id res chain seq x y z
N MET A 1 12.34 -51.50 55.74
CA MET A 1 10.89 -51.73 55.62
C MET A 1 10.48 -51.23 54.24
N VAL A 2 10.48 -52.09 53.21
CA VAL A 2 9.30 -52.88 52.74
C VAL A 2 8.15 -51.94 52.36
N GLY A 3 7.65 -51.85 51.13
CA GLY A 3 7.89 -52.62 49.92
C GLY A 3 7.15 -52.06 48.70
N PHE A 4 7.58 -52.53 47.52
CA PHE A 4 6.95 -52.45 46.21
C PHE A 4 5.57 -53.13 46.19
N LEU A 5 4.64 -52.68 45.33
CA LEU A 5 3.92 -53.57 44.39
C LEU A 5 3.14 -52.80 43.30
N ARG A 6 3.46 -53.16 42.05
CA ARG A 6 2.69 -52.92 40.81
C ARG A 6 1.45 -53.82 40.79
N ALA A 7 0.40 -53.42 40.07
CA ALA A 7 -0.45 -54.38 39.36
C ALA A 7 -0.99 -53.79 38.05
N LEU A 8 -0.63 -54.47 36.96
CA LEU A 8 -1.23 -54.39 35.62
C LEU A 8 -2.54 -55.18 35.61
N THR A 9 -3.53 -54.77 34.80
CA THR A 9 -4.45 -55.73 34.16
C THR A 9 -4.70 -55.33 32.71
N ALA A 10 -4.82 -56.35 31.88
CA ALA A 10 -4.70 -56.33 30.44
C ALA A 10 -6.06 -56.42 29.72
N ALA A 11 -6.07 -55.87 28.50
CA ALA A 11 -6.65 -56.37 27.24
C ALA A 11 -8.08 -56.96 27.18
N SER A 12 -8.88 -56.41 26.25
CA SER A 12 -9.44 -57.21 25.13
C SER A 12 -9.83 -56.30 23.94
N ALA A 13 -9.38 -56.69 22.75
CA ALA A 13 -9.85 -56.25 21.42
C ALA A 13 -10.97 -57.23 20.97
N VAL A 14 -11.75 -57.14 19.87
CA VAL A 14 -11.71 -56.58 18.50
C VAL A 14 -13.20 -56.57 17.99
N PRO A 15 -13.54 -56.57 16.67
CA PRO A 15 -13.73 -55.47 15.70
C PRO A 15 -15.20 -55.18 15.31
N ALA A 16 -15.45 -54.09 14.59
CA ALA A 16 -16.53 -54.03 13.60
C ALA A 16 -16.04 -53.36 12.30
N ALA A 17 -16.36 -54.01 11.19
CA ALA A 17 -15.83 -53.80 9.85
C ALA A 17 -16.75 -52.97 8.95
N ALA A 18 -16.17 -52.53 7.81
CA ALA A 18 -16.79 -52.10 6.55
C ALA A 18 -17.54 -50.75 6.58
N ALA A 19 -17.43 -49.87 5.58
CA ALA A 19 -17.31 -50.13 4.15
C ALA A 19 -16.45 -49.09 3.41
N VAL A 20 -15.69 -49.59 2.44
CA VAL A 20 -14.98 -48.82 1.42
C VAL A 20 -15.95 -48.64 0.25
N ALA A 21 -16.31 -47.40 -0.07
CA ALA A 21 -17.00 -47.08 -1.32
C ALA A 21 -15.97 -46.61 -2.34
N ALA A 22 -15.56 -47.53 -3.21
CA ALA A 22 -14.90 -47.21 -4.47
C ALA A 22 -15.96 -46.69 -5.45
N VAL A 23 -15.83 -45.44 -5.89
CA VAL A 23 -16.56 -44.93 -7.06
C VAL A 23 -15.59 -44.90 -8.23
N THR A 24 -15.96 -45.69 -9.22
CA THR A 24 -15.28 -45.97 -10.48
C THR A 24 -15.13 -44.74 -11.36
N LEU A 25 -13.95 -44.60 -11.97
CA LEU A 25 -13.71 -43.73 -13.11
C LEU A 25 -14.69 -44.07 -14.26
N SER A 26 -15.39 -43.06 -14.75
CA SER A 26 -16.11 -43.11 -16.02
C SER A 26 -15.48 -42.09 -16.95
N THR A 27 -14.78 -42.59 -17.96
CA THR A 27 -14.32 -41.87 -19.13
C THR A 27 -15.49 -41.65 -20.08
N SER A 28 -15.82 -40.39 -20.38
CA SER A 28 -16.67 -40.04 -21.51
C SER A 28 -15.99 -38.99 -22.37
N SER A 29 -15.68 -39.40 -23.58
CA SER A 29 -15.08 -38.67 -24.67
C SER A 29 -16.03 -37.65 -25.31
N SER A 30 -15.41 -36.60 -25.84
CA SER A 30 -15.79 -35.80 -27.02
C SER A 30 -17.08 -34.96 -26.99
N SER A 31 -16.89 -33.64 -27.00
CA SER A 31 -17.44 -32.78 -28.06
C SER A 31 -16.63 -31.49 -28.17
N SER A 32 -15.86 -31.38 -29.24
CA SER A 32 -15.13 -30.18 -29.65
C SER A 32 -16.10 -29.17 -30.25
N SER A 33 -16.42 -28.11 -29.50
CA SER A 33 -17.10 -26.94 -30.07
C SER A 33 -16.08 -26.05 -30.74
N ARG A 34 -15.89 -26.28 -32.04
CA ARG A 34 -15.17 -25.38 -32.96
C ARG A 34 -15.89 -24.03 -33.00
N LEU A 35 -15.31 -22.99 -32.40
CA LEU A 35 -15.68 -21.61 -32.74
C LEU A 35 -14.97 -21.24 -34.04
N ARG A 36 -15.80 -21.09 -35.08
CA ARG A 36 -15.40 -20.67 -36.43
C ARG A 36 -14.96 -19.21 -36.43
N PHE A 37 -13.76 -18.98 -36.95
CA PHE A 37 -13.37 -17.72 -37.56
C PHE A 37 -14.29 -17.39 -38.76
N PRO A 38 -14.65 -16.12 -38.94
CA PRO A 38 -14.98 -15.60 -40.25
C PRO A 38 -14.04 -14.43 -40.63
N SER A 39 -13.17 -14.71 -41.60
CA SER A 39 -12.64 -13.79 -42.62
C SER A 39 -12.64 -14.59 -43.93
N PRO A 40 -12.71 -14.03 -45.16
CA PRO A 40 -12.46 -12.64 -45.56
C PRO A 40 -13.49 -12.07 -46.57
N ALA A 41 -13.52 -10.74 -46.75
CA ALA A 41 -14.02 -10.05 -47.97
C ALA A 41 -13.78 -8.53 -47.79
N SER A 42 -12.71 -7.98 -48.36
CA SER A 42 -12.67 -7.31 -49.67
C SER A 42 -13.15 -5.84 -49.63
N LEU A 43 -12.18 -4.96 -49.89
CA LEU A 43 -12.29 -3.52 -50.16
C LEU A 43 -13.33 -3.22 -51.27
N PRO A 44 -13.79 -1.96 -51.34
CA PRO A 44 -13.33 -1.18 -52.48
C PRO A 44 -12.80 0.20 -52.11
N SER A 45 -11.68 0.52 -52.75
CA SER A 45 -11.17 1.85 -53.03
C SER A 45 -12.15 2.65 -53.88
N LEU A 46 -12.36 3.93 -53.54
CA LEU A 46 -12.75 4.94 -54.52
C LEU A 46 -11.78 6.12 -54.44
N SER A 47 -10.91 6.14 -55.44
CA SER A 47 -10.12 7.29 -55.87
C SER A 47 -10.93 8.08 -56.90
N SER A 48 -11.01 9.39 -56.74
CA SER A 48 -10.85 10.42 -57.79
C SER A 48 -11.45 11.73 -57.24
N ALA A 49 -10.68 12.78 -57.01
CA ALA A 49 -9.86 13.58 -57.93
C ALA A 49 -10.67 14.69 -58.62
N TYR A 50 -9.93 15.79 -58.84
CA TYR A 50 -10.25 17.04 -59.54
C TYR A 50 -11.04 18.08 -58.74
N ALA A 51 -10.69 19.36 -58.73
CA ALA A 51 -9.55 20.11 -59.28
C ALA A 51 -9.67 21.54 -58.68
N ALA A 52 -8.60 22.08 -58.12
CA ALA A 52 -7.69 23.04 -58.75
C ALA A 52 -8.17 24.50 -58.75
N ALA A 53 -7.24 25.34 -58.27
CA ALA A 53 -6.90 26.70 -58.69
C ALA A 53 -6.90 27.68 -57.50
N ALA A 54 -5.97 28.60 -57.34
CA ALA A 54 -4.65 28.86 -57.89
C ALA A 54 -4.11 30.08 -57.11
N SER A 55 -2.80 30.31 -57.22
CA SER A 55 -2.06 31.55 -56.88
C SER A 55 -1.86 31.91 -55.41
N ALA A 56 -0.73 32.46 -54.97
CA ALA A 56 0.59 32.68 -55.55
C ALA A 56 1.49 33.30 -54.46
N ARG A 57 2.80 33.07 -54.59
CA ARG A 57 3.94 33.91 -54.16
C ARG A 57 4.40 33.92 -52.68
N THR A 58 5.68 33.58 -52.58
CA THR A 58 6.71 33.77 -51.53
C THR A 58 7.15 35.24 -51.40
N PRO A 59 8.20 35.63 -50.60
CA PRO A 59 8.81 35.05 -49.38
C PRO A 59 9.02 36.08 -48.23
N ASN A 60 9.53 35.57 -47.09
CA ASN A 60 10.34 36.24 -46.05
C ASN A 60 9.78 37.44 -45.28
N ALA A 61 9.59 37.27 -43.97
CA ALA A 61 10.18 38.13 -42.94
C ALA A 61 10.02 37.51 -41.54
N VAL A 62 11.13 37.50 -40.81
CA VAL A 62 11.29 37.14 -39.40
C VAL A 62 10.50 38.09 -38.49
N PRO A 63 9.94 37.62 -37.36
CA PRO A 63 9.77 38.47 -36.17
C PRO A 63 10.66 37.98 -35.00
N PRO A 64 11.11 38.90 -34.13
CA PRO A 64 12.04 38.59 -33.05
C PRO A 64 11.36 38.00 -31.83
N MET A 65 12.16 37.28 -31.06
CA MET A 65 11.89 36.83 -29.70
C MET A 65 11.39 37.97 -28.80
N ALA A 66 10.32 37.71 -28.06
CA ALA A 66 10.08 38.32 -26.76
C ALA A 66 9.65 37.21 -25.80
N ALA A 67 10.58 36.83 -24.94
CA ALA A 67 10.40 35.87 -23.88
C ALA A 67 9.41 36.42 -22.83
N ALA A 68 8.33 35.69 -22.59
CA ALA A 68 7.57 35.79 -21.36
C ALA A 68 7.61 34.39 -20.72
N SER A 69 8.58 34.21 -19.83
CA SER A 69 8.67 33.06 -18.94
C SER A 69 7.44 33.09 -18.01
N ALA A 70 6.43 32.30 -18.33
CA ALA A 70 5.39 31.96 -17.38
C ALA A 70 6.00 30.92 -16.44
N ALA A 71 6.37 31.37 -15.24
CA ALA A 71 6.94 30.56 -14.19
C ALA A 71 6.05 29.33 -13.91
N SER A 72 6.59 28.16 -14.25
CA SER A 72 6.14 26.88 -13.75
C SER A 72 6.23 26.88 -12.23
N ALA A 73 5.07 26.83 -11.57
CA ALA A 73 5.00 26.52 -10.14
C ALA A 73 5.31 25.03 -9.97
N ASP A 74 6.61 24.77 -9.96
CA ASP A 74 7.26 23.50 -9.69
C ASP A 74 7.09 23.20 -8.20
N LEU A 75 6.27 22.19 -7.87
CA LEU A 75 6.29 21.57 -6.53
C LEU A 75 7.48 20.60 -6.50
N SER A 76 8.67 21.16 -6.57
CA SER A 76 9.89 20.49 -6.17
C SER A 76 9.85 20.33 -4.65
N ALA A 77 9.72 19.09 -4.21
CA ALA A 77 9.73 18.70 -2.82
C ALA A 77 11.10 19.02 -2.21
N THR A 78 11.19 20.14 -1.50
CA THR A 78 12.05 20.29 -0.33
C THR A 78 11.36 21.27 0.60
N ASP A 79 10.31 20.80 1.27
CA ASP A 79 9.63 21.60 2.29
C ASP A 79 10.50 21.65 3.55
N LYS A 80 11.34 22.67 3.64
CA LYS A 80 11.95 23.08 4.91
C LYS A 80 10.87 23.76 5.75
N GLY A 81 10.30 23.05 6.71
CA GLY A 81 9.74 23.67 7.92
C GLY A 81 8.32 23.30 8.34
N THR A 82 7.63 22.38 7.66
CA THR A 82 6.37 21.82 8.18
C THR A 82 6.70 20.52 8.93
N ALA A 83 6.69 20.59 10.27
CA ALA A 83 6.82 19.41 11.11
C ALA A 83 5.71 18.41 10.73
N PHE A 84 6.10 17.16 10.45
CA PHE A 84 5.18 16.09 10.15
C PHE A 84 4.16 15.98 11.30
N PRO A 85 2.85 15.91 11.02
CA PRO A 85 1.84 16.04 12.07
C PRO A 85 1.96 14.90 13.10
N GLU A 86 1.76 15.28 14.35
CA GLU A 86 1.82 14.34 15.46
C GLU A 86 0.68 13.33 15.39
N LEU A 87 1.03 12.07 15.65
CA LEU A 87 0.09 10.98 15.61
C LEU A 87 0.49 9.91 16.63
N MET A 88 -0.50 9.28 17.26
CA MET A 88 -0.25 8.10 18.08
C MET A 88 -0.02 6.89 17.17
N THR A 89 1.11 6.21 17.39
CA THR A 89 1.51 5.02 16.66
C THR A 89 1.74 3.89 17.66
N GLU A 90 1.10 2.75 17.45
CA GLU A 90 1.14 1.60 18.34
C GLU A 90 1.91 0.46 17.68
N PHE A 91 2.93 -0.02 18.39
CA PHE A 91 3.77 -1.14 18.00
C PHE A 91 3.58 -2.29 18.97
N MET A 92 3.65 -3.51 18.43
CA MET A 92 3.94 -4.68 19.25
C MET A 92 5.46 -4.85 19.25
N VAL A 93 6.06 -5.11 20.42
CA VAL A 93 7.51 -5.32 20.56
C VAL A 93 7.80 -6.50 21.48
N ASP A 94 8.64 -7.47 21.07
CA ASP A 94 9.00 -8.60 21.95
C ASP A 94 9.81 -8.14 23.16
N MET A 95 9.14 -8.04 24.30
CA MET A 95 9.68 -7.62 25.58
C MET A 95 9.32 -8.66 26.64
N LYS A 96 10.32 -9.11 27.41
CA LYS A 96 10.20 -10.22 28.39
C LYS A 96 10.51 -9.80 29.82
N CYS A 97 11.03 -8.59 30.03
CA CYS A 97 11.37 -8.06 31.36
C CYS A 97 11.41 -6.53 31.39
N GLU A 98 11.48 -5.95 32.59
CA GLU A 98 11.58 -4.49 32.80
C GLU A 98 12.85 -3.87 32.20
N GLY A 99 13.94 -4.63 32.10
CA GLY A 99 15.14 -4.20 31.38
C GLY A 99 14.87 -3.97 29.89
N CYS A 100 13.98 -4.76 29.28
CA CYS A 100 13.55 -4.58 27.89
C CYS A 100 12.81 -3.26 27.71
N VAL A 101 11.88 -2.97 28.64
CA VAL A 101 11.08 -1.73 28.66
C VAL A 101 12.00 -0.51 28.74
N THR A 102 12.98 -0.56 29.64
CA THR A 102 13.94 0.54 29.83
C THR A 102 14.79 0.76 28.58
N ALA A 103 15.30 -0.30 27.97
CA ALA A 103 16.09 -0.21 26.73
C ALA A 103 15.29 0.42 25.57
N VAL A 104 14.03 -0.02 25.39
CA VAL A 104 13.13 0.53 24.37
C VAL A 104 12.82 2.00 24.61
N LYS A 105 12.44 2.37 25.84
CA LYS A 105 12.17 3.78 26.20
C LYS A 105 13.39 4.65 25.96
N ASN A 106 14.55 4.25 26.47
CA ASN A 106 15.79 5.03 26.32
C ASN A 106 16.14 5.23 24.85
N LYS A 107 16.02 4.19 24.02
CA LYS A 107 16.31 4.30 22.59
C LYS A 107 15.37 5.28 21.89
N LEU A 108 14.06 5.18 22.13
CA LEU A 108 13.08 6.07 21.52
C LEU A 108 13.22 7.52 22.00
N GLN A 109 13.49 7.76 23.30
CA GLN A 109 13.65 9.11 23.84
C GLN A 109 14.82 9.89 23.24
N THR A 110 15.80 9.22 22.63
CA THR A 110 16.89 9.89 21.90
C THR A 110 16.47 10.50 20.56
N LEU A 111 15.29 10.15 20.05
CA LEU A 111 14.83 10.61 18.75
C LEU A 111 14.05 11.92 18.91
N GLU A 112 14.50 12.95 18.20
CA GLU A 112 13.79 14.23 18.12
C GLU A 112 12.43 14.05 17.45
N GLY A 113 11.38 14.70 17.99
CA GLY A 113 10.01 14.59 17.47
C GLY A 113 9.13 13.57 18.20
N ILE A 114 9.67 12.81 19.16
CA ILE A 114 8.84 12.01 20.08
C ILE A 114 8.43 12.87 21.29
N LYS A 115 7.12 12.89 21.58
CA LYS A 115 6.53 13.62 22.71
C LYS A 115 6.23 12.73 23.90
N ASN A 116 5.66 11.55 23.66
CA ASN A 116 5.29 10.63 24.72
C ASN A 116 5.52 9.18 24.29
N ILE A 117 5.92 8.34 25.25
CA ILE A 117 6.13 6.90 25.06
C ILE A 117 5.44 6.17 26.21
N GLU A 118 4.45 5.36 25.88
CA GLU A 118 3.79 4.46 26.81
C GLU A 118 4.21 3.03 26.47
N VAL A 119 4.54 2.25 27.50
CA VAL A 119 4.94 0.86 27.33
C VAL A 119 4.11 -0.01 28.26
N ASP A 120 3.47 -1.01 27.67
CA ASP A 120 2.73 -2.04 28.36
C ASP A 120 3.45 -3.38 28.16
N LEU A 121 4.20 -3.79 29.18
CA LEU A 121 4.96 -5.05 29.17
C LEU A 121 4.04 -6.27 29.13
N SER A 122 2.86 -6.22 29.75
CA SER A 122 1.93 -7.34 29.82
C SER A 122 1.37 -7.67 28.43
N ASN A 123 1.03 -6.62 27.69
CA ASN A 123 0.53 -6.75 26.32
C ASN A 123 1.64 -6.75 25.26
N GLN A 124 2.90 -6.49 25.64
CA GLN A 124 4.05 -6.34 24.74
C GLN A 124 3.85 -5.19 23.73
N VAL A 125 3.33 -4.06 24.21
CA VAL A 125 2.89 -2.94 23.38
C VAL A 125 3.68 -1.68 23.73
N VAL A 126 4.04 -0.93 22.69
CA VAL A 126 4.70 0.37 22.79
C VAL A 126 3.88 1.37 21.99
N ARG A 127 3.37 2.42 22.65
CA ARG A 127 2.67 3.53 22.02
C ARG A 127 3.57 4.75 22.01
N VAL A 128 3.68 5.37 20.84
CA VAL A 128 4.51 6.53 20.63
C VAL A 128 3.65 7.64 20.07
N LEU A 129 3.60 8.77 20.78
CA LEU A 129 3.05 10.01 20.26
C LEU A 129 4.20 10.86 19.73
N GLY A 130 4.18 11.20 18.44
CA GLY A 130 5.22 12.03 17.85
C GLY A 130 5.04 12.29 16.37
N SER A 131 6.01 12.99 15.79
CA SER A 131 6.08 13.41 14.40
C SER A 131 7.06 12.59 13.55
N LEU A 132 7.57 11.47 14.08
CA LEU A 132 8.50 10.62 13.34
C LEU A 132 7.78 9.65 12.40
N SER A 133 8.47 9.23 11.34
CA SER A 133 7.96 8.22 10.41
C SER A 133 7.83 6.85 11.08
N VAL A 134 6.90 6.01 10.61
CA VAL A 134 6.75 4.63 11.09
C VAL A 134 8.05 3.86 10.91
N LYS A 135 8.71 4.04 9.77
CA LYS A 135 9.99 3.38 9.46
C LYS A 135 11.07 3.75 10.47
N THR A 136 11.26 5.04 10.74
CA THR A 136 12.28 5.50 11.70
C THR A 136 12.04 4.91 13.09
N MET A 137 10.79 4.89 13.55
CA MET A 137 10.44 4.31 14.85
C MET A 137 10.65 2.78 14.87
N LEU A 138 10.27 2.09 13.79
CA LEU A 138 10.43 0.64 13.67
C LEU A 138 11.92 0.24 13.66
N ASP A 139 12.73 0.92 12.85
CA ASP A 139 14.18 0.70 12.76
C ASP A 139 14.84 0.95 14.13
N ALA A 140 14.41 2.00 14.86
CA ALA A 140 14.93 2.30 16.20
C ALA A 140 14.55 1.23 17.24
N LEU A 141 13.33 0.68 17.17
CA LEU A 141 12.91 -0.43 18.01
C LEU A 141 13.72 -1.70 17.70
N GLN A 142 13.92 -2.02 16.42
CA GLN A 142 14.70 -3.19 15.99
C GLN A 142 16.18 -3.09 16.38
N GLN A 143 16.76 -1.88 16.39
CA GLN A 143 18.11 -1.63 16.89
C GLN A 143 18.30 -1.97 18.38
N THR A 144 17.22 -2.17 19.15
CA THR A 144 17.31 -2.69 20.52
C THR A 144 17.49 -4.22 20.59
N GLY A 145 17.57 -4.89 19.45
CA GLY A 145 17.64 -6.35 19.35
C GLY A 145 16.29 -7.02 19.57
N ARG A 146 15.20 -6.33 19.18
CA ARG A 146 13.82 -6.77 19.42
C ARG A 146 13.02 -6.77 18.14
N ASP A 147 12.22 -7.81 17.97
CA ASP A 147 11.21 -7.81 16.93
C ASP A 147 10.13 -6.80 17.28
N ALA A 148 9.85 -5.93 16.32
CA ALA A 148 8.86 -4.89 16.43
C ALA A 148 8.01 -4.88 15.17
N ARG A 149 6.74 -4.57 15.32
CA ARG A 149 5.81 -4.41 14.19
C ARG A 149 4.78 -3.34 14.50
N LEU A 150 4.31 -2.66 13.47
CA LEU A 150 3.18 -1.75 13.58
C LEU A 150 1.88 -2.54 13.80
N ILE A 151 1.07 -2.14 14.78
CA ILE A 151 -0.26 -2.72 15.02
C ILE A 151 -1.40 -1.70 15.00
N GLY A 152 -1.12 -0.40 15.11
CA GLY A 152 -2.15 0.63 15.01
C GLY A 152 -1.61 2.04 14.77
N GLN A 153 -2.41 2.88 14.10
CA GLN A 153 -2.14 4.31 13.93
C GLN A 153 -3.44 5.11 14.04
N GLY A 154 -3.38 6.31 14.63
CA GLY A 154 -4.55 7.16 14.72
C GLY A 154 -4.64 7.96 16.01
N ASN A 155 -5.72 8.73 16.14
CA ASN A 155 -6.13 9.24 17.44
C ASN A 155 -7.22 8.31 18.02
N PRO A 156 -6.96 7.62 19.16
CA PRO A 156 -7.91 6.67 19.74
C PRO A 156 -9.26 7.28 20.15
N ASN A 157 -9.35 8.61 20.29
CA ASN A 157 -10.56 9.28 20.80
C ASN A 157 -11.43 9.94 19.72
N ASP A 158 -10.95 10.06 18.48
CA ASP A 158 -11.58 10.98 17.51
C ASP A 158 -12.27 10.27 16.33
N PHE A 159 -11.79 9.11 15.88
CA PHE A 159 -12.21 8.54 14.59
C PHE A 159 -12.49 7.04 14.63
N LEU A 160 -13.63 6.63 14.05
CA LEU A 160 -13.99 5.21 13.87
C LEU A 160 -13.11 4.49 12.82
N VAL A 161 -12.49 5.24 11.90
CA VAL A 161 -11.53 4.72 10.92
C VAL A 161 -10.36 5.68 10.90
N SER A 162 -9.32 5.35 11.66
CA SER A 162 -8.14 6.19 11.79
C SER A 162 -7.01 5.77 10.86
N ALA A 163 -7.03 4.55 10.30
CA ALA A 163 -5.94 4.04 9.49
C ALA A 163 -6.40 3.20 8.30
N ALA A 164 -5.60 3.24 7.24
CA ALA A 164 -5.73 2.41 6.06
C ALA A 164 -4.35 2.01 5.52
N VAL A 165 -4.33 0.92 4.75
CA VAL A 165 -3.12 0.39 4.13
C VAL A 165 -3.42 -0.09 2.72
N ALA A 166 -2.51 0.17 1.79
CA ALA A 166 -2.48 -0.45 0.47
C ALA A 166 -1.15 -1.20 0.32
N GLU A 167 -1.23 -2.47 -0.05
CA GLU A 167 -0.07 -3.36 -0.13
C GLU A 167 0.13 -3.84 -1.58
N PHE A 168 1.33 -3.64 -2.10
CA PHE A 168 1.79 -4.09 -3.40
C PHE A 168 2.62 -5.36 -3.20
N LYS A 169 2.14 -6.48 -3.75
CA LYS A 169 2.70 -7.83 -3.50
C LYS A 169 3.55 -8.40 -4.64
N GLY A 170 3.98 -7.56 -5.59
CA GLY A 170 4.75 -8.01 -6.75
C GLY A 170 3.89 -8.52 -7.91
N PRO A 171 4.49 -9.19 -8.91
CA PRO A 171 5.80 -9.87 -8.82
C PRO A 171 7.03 -8.95 -8.96
N VAL A 172 6.87 -7.74 -9.49
CA VAL A 172 8.01 -6.82 -9.73
C VAL A 172 8.11 -5.75 -8.64
N ILE A 173 7.00 -5.08 -8.34
CA ILE A 173 6.95 -3.96 -7.41
C ILE A 173 6.36 -4.44 -6.09
N PHE A 174 7.14 -4.30 -5.03
CA PHE A 174 6.69 -4.51 -3.66
C PHE A 174 6.57 -3.16 -2.97
N GLY A 175 5.61 -3.03 -2.07
CA GLY A 175 5.47 -1.76 -1.36
C GLY A 175 4.29 -1.73 -0.42
N VAL A 176 4.36 -0.80 0.52
CA VAL A 176 3.32 -0.56 1.50
C VAL A 176 3.07 0.93 1.57
N VAL A 177 1.82 1.33 1.37
CA VAL A 177 1.35 2.69 1.60
C VAL A 177 0.44 2.68 2.81
N ARG A 178 0.73 3.53 3.79
CA ARG A 178 -0.02 3.71 5.03
C ARG A 178 -0.66 5.08 5.00
N LEU A 179 -1.94 5.12 5.31
CA LEU A 179 -2.70 6.35 5.48
C LEU A 179 -3.23 6.39 6.90
N ALA A 180 -3.03 7.50 7.59
CA ALA A 180 -3.55 7.68 8.94
C ALA A 180 -4.18 9.05 9.11
N GLN A 181 -5.40 9.08 9.65
CA GLN A 181 -6.13 10.31 9.94
C GLN A 181 -5.51 10.97 11.15
N VAL A 182 -5.09 12.23 10.99
CA VAL A 182 -4.61 13.06 12.10
C VAL A 182 -5.79 13.83 12.70
N ASN A 183 -6.54 14.51 11.84
CA ASN A 183 -7.78 15.21 12.19
C ASN A 183 -8.72 15.25 10.97
N MET A 184 -9.89 15.90 11.06
CA MET A 184 -10.88 15.95 9.97
C MET A 184 -10.39 16.61 8.66
N GLU A 185 -9.30 17.36 8.71
CA GLU A 185 -8.75 18.13 7.60
C GLU A 185 -7.37 17.64 7.16
N LEU A 186 -6.76 16.68 7.86
CA LEU A 186 -5.38 16.27 7.61
C LEU A 186 -5.22 14.76 7.75
N ALA A 187 -4.67 14.14 6.72
CA ALA A 187 -4.20 12.76 6.76
C ALA A 187 -2.70 12.69 6.49
N ARG A 188 -2.05 11.75 7.16
CA ARG A 188 -0.65 11.41 6.97
C ARG A 188 -0.56 10.26 5.97
N VAL A 189 0.34 10.39 5.00
CA VAL A 189 0.60 9.39 3.97
C VAL A 189 2.08 9.01 4.03
N GLU A 190 2.34 7.73 4.24
CA GLU A 190 3.69 7.17 4.25
C GLU A 190 3.75 6.02 3.27
N ALA A 191 4.73 6.01 2.39
CA ALA A 191 4.93 4.94 1.42
C ALA A 191 6.37 4.46 1.40
N THR A 192 6.54 3.17 1.19
CA THR A 192 7.83 2.54 0.91
C THR A 192 7.63 1.56 -0.21
N PHE A 193 8.44 1.67 -1.26
CA PHE A 193 8.42 0.81 -2.43
C PHE A 193 9.80 0.24 -2.69
N SER A 194 9.83 -0.94 -3.30
CA SER A 194 11.02 -1.59 -3.84
C SER A 194 10.70 -2.26 -5.18
N GLY A 195 11.73 -2.40 -6.02
CA GLY A 195 11.60 -2.98 -7.36
C GLY A 195 11.09 -1.99 -8.42
N LEU A 196 11.18 -0.69 -8.16
CA LEU A 196 10.89 0.34 -9.16
C LEU A 196 12.08 0.53 -10.11
N SER A 197 11.80 0.99 -11.33
CA SER A 197 12.86 1.48 -12.20
C SER A 197 13.46 2.77 -11.61
N PRO A 198 14.77 3.01 -11.70
CA PRO A 198 15.35 4.26 -11.26
C PRO A 198 14.72 5.46 -12.00
N GLY A 199 14.39 6.52 -11.26
CA GLY A 199 13.83 7.75 -11.82
C GLY A 199 12.51 8.20 -11.17
N LYS A 200 11.82 9.09 -11.86
CA LYS A 200 10.58 9.72 -11.40
C LYS A 200 9.36 8.95 -11.84
N HIS A 201 8.51 8.61 -10.87
CA HIS A 201 7.27 7.88 -11.04
C HIS A 201 6.08 8.73 -10.63
N GLY A 202 5.02 8.75 -11.44
CA GLY A 202 3.75 9.32 -11.03
C GLY A 202 2.99 8.34 -10.14
N TRP A 203 2.24 8.82 -9.17
CA TRP A 203 1.32 7.98 -8.39
C TRP A 203 0.11 8.76 -7.89
N SER A 204 -1.01 8.07 -7.72
CA SER A 204 -2.28 8.69 -7.33
C SER A 204 -3.22 7.71 -6.64
N ILE A 205 -4.19 8.27 -5.92
CA ILE A 205 -5.38 7.56 -5.48
C ILE A 205 -6.42 7.69 -6.59
N ASN A 206 -6.94 6.56 -7.06
CA ASN A 206 -7.93 6.50 -8.13
C ASN A 206 -9.31 6.15 -7.59
N GLU A 207 -10.34 6.35 -8.41
CA GLU A 207 -11.74 6.28 -8.00
C GLU A 207 -12.16 4.89 -7.52
N TYR A 208 -11.72 3.82 -8.20
CA TYR A 208 -12.19 2.46 -7.97
C TYR A 208 -11.07 1.53 -7.50
N GLY A 209 -11.38 0.66 -6.54
CA GLY A 209 -10.55 -0.48 -6.16
C GLY A 209 -10.68 -1.69 -7.09
N ASP A 210 -10.89 -1.48 -8.39
CA ASP A 210 -10.98 -2.56 -9.38
C ASP A 210 -9.60 -2.86 -9.95
N LEU A 211 -9.05 -4.02 -9.60
CA LEU A 211 -7.75 -4.51 -10.07
C LEU A 211 -7.86 -5.59 -11.16
N THR A 212 -9.04 -5.80 -11.76
CA THR A 212 -9.24 -6.83 -12.79
C THR A 212 -8.34 -6.68 -14.01
N ARG A 213 -7.93 -5.43 -14.33
CA ARG A 213 -6.93 -5.10 -15.36
C ARG A 213 -5.78 -4.27 -14.78
N GLY A 214 -5.40 -4.53 -13.54
CA GLY A 214 -4.35 -3.77 -12.85
C GLY A 214 -4.74 -2.30 -12.67
N ALA A 215 -3.81 -1.39 -12.96
CA ALA A 215 -4.05 0.04 -12.80
C ALA A 215 -5.08 0.61 -13.80
N GLU A 216 -5.26 -0.01 -14.98
CA GLU A 216 -6.17 0.47 -16.02
C GLU A 216 -7.65 0.47 -15.60
N SER A 217 -8.05 -0.48 -14.75
CA SER A 217 -9.43 -0.62 -14.27
C SER A 217 -9.74 0.26 -13.07
N THR A 218 -8.77 1.00 -12.52
CA THR A 218 -8.95 1.80 -11.30
C THR A 218 -9.70 3.13 -11.54
N GLY A 219 -9.95 3.49 -12.80
CA GLY A 219 -10.66 4.70 -13.18
C GLY A 219 -9.79 5.96 -13.12
N LYS A 220 -10.43 7.12 -12.95
CA LYS A 220 -9.74 8.42 -12.91
C LYS A 220 -9.12 8.69 -11.55
N VAL A 221 -8.21 9.66 -11.49
CA VAL A 221 -7.69 10.19 -10.22
C VAL A 221 -8.85 10.70 -9.37
N TYR A 222 -8.86 10.29 -8.10
CA TYR A 222 -9.91 10.61 -7.16
C TYR A 222 -10.04 12.12 -6.96
N SER A 223 -11.23 12.65 -7.25
CA SER A 223 -11.58 14.04 -6.96
C SER A 223 -13.07 14.11 -6.58
N PRO A 224 -13.40 14.30 -5.29
CA PRO A 224 -14.78 14.43 -4.88
C PRO A 224 -15.40 15.72 -5.45
N SER A 225 -16.70 15.71 -5.74
CA SER A 225 -17.44 16.80 -6.39
C SER A 225 -17.35 18.15 -5.66
N ASP A 226 -17.22 18.08 -4.36
CA ASP A 226 -17.22 19.16 -3.38
C ASP A 226 -15.82 19.75 -3.20
N TYR A 227 -14.79 19.09 -3.76
CA TYR A 227 -13.44 19.58 -3.81
C TYR A 227 -13.19 20.34 -5.12
N ARG A 228 -13.23 21.67 -5.04
CA ARG A 228 -12.92 22.58 -6.15
C ARG A 228 -11.47 23.03 -6.08
N SER A 229 -10.61 22.37 -6.84
CA SER A 229 -9.20 22.73 -7.02
C SER A 229 -8.76 22.32 -8.42
N ASP A 230 -7.74 22.99 -8.95
CA ASP A 230 -7.17 22.68 -10.26
C ASP A 230 -6.46 21.32 -10.27
N LYS A 231 -6.01 20.84 -9.10
CA LYS A 231 -5.36 19.53 -8.93
C LYS A 231 -6.29 18.56 -8.21
N PRO A 232 -6.55 17.35 -8.75
CA PRO A 232 -7.33 16.31 -8.08
C PRO A 232 -6.84 16.01 -6.65
N LEU A 233 -7.75 15.69 -5.74
CA LEU A 233 -7.41 15.42 -4.34
C LEU A 233 -6.52 14.17 -4.19
N GLY A 234 -6.79 13.14 -5.00
CA GLY A 234 -6.03 11.91 -5.08
C GLY A 234 -4.67 12.03 -5.74
N ASP A 235 -4.29 13.21 -6.23
CA ASP A 235 -2.95 13.44 -6.76
C ASP A 235 -1.92 13.45 -5.62
N LEU A 236 -1.03 12.45 -5.60
CA LEU A 236 0.04 12.30 -4.62
C LEU A 236 1.39 12.85 -5.11
N GLY A 237 1.42 13.39 -6.34
CA GLY A 237 2.60 13.95 -6.98
C GLY A 237 3.52 12.90 -7.58
N THR A 238 4.83 13.15 -7.42
CA THR A 238 5.92 12.37 -7.99
C THR A 238 6.64 11.61 -6.87
N LEU A 239 6.95 10.35 -7.14
CA LEU A 239 7.76 9.47 -6.32
C LEU A 239 9.11 9.28 -7.01
N GLU A 240 10.21 9.52 -6.30
CA GLU A 240 11.55 9.35 -6.85
C GLU A 240 12.14 8.02 -6.36
N ALA A 241 12.48 7.14 -7.30
CA ALA A 241 13.12 5.86 -7.04
C ALA A 241 14.63 5.98 -7.27
N GLY A 242 15.41 5.54 -6.27
CA GLY A 242 16.87 5.50 -6.35
C GLY A 242 17.38 4.43 -7.32
N GLU A 243 18.70 4.37 -7.49
CA GLU A 243 19.36 3.39 -8.36
C GLU A 243 19.13 1.93 -7.93
N ASN A 244 18.87 1.70 -6.64
CA ASN A 244 18.51 0.41 -6.08
C ASN A 244 17.02 0.04 -6.29
N GLY A 245 16.24 0.92 -6.94
CA GLY A 245 14.81 0.73 -7.17
C GLY A 245 13.96 0.90 -5.91
N GLU A 246 14.52 1.49 -4.84
CA GLU A 246 13.78 1.84 -3.63
C GLU A 246 13.26 3.28 -3.69
N ALA A 247 12.05 3.49 -3.17
CA ALA A 247 11.48 4.82 -3.04
C ALA A 247 10.78 4.95 -1.68
N GLN A 248 10.93 6.11 -1.05
CA GLN A 248 10.28 6.44 0.22
C GLN A 248 9.56 7.78 0.08
N PHE A 249 8.36 7.85 0.63
CA PHE A 249 7.56 9.06 0.65
C PHE A 249 6.91 9.24 2.01
N SER A 250 6.90 10.47 2.51
CA SER A 250 6.30 10.82 3.78
C SER A 250 5.78 12.24 3.69
N ALA A 251 4.46 12.42 3.65
CA ALA A 251 3.83 13.74 3.58
C ALA A 251 2.46 13.77 4.27
N SER A 252 2.02 14.98 4.61
CA SER A 252 0.65 15.23 5.07
C SER A 252 -0.19 15.81 3.93
N LYS A 253 -1.41 15.32 3.77
CA LYS A 253 -2.34 15.81 2.75
C LYS A 253 -3.56 16.44 3.43
N GLU A 254 -3.81 17.70 3.10
CA GLU A 254 -4.99 18.43 3.54
C GLU A 254 -6.25 17.92 2.83
N LYS A 255 -7.39 18.03 3.52
CA LYS A 255 -8.75 17.66 3.07
C LYS A 255 -8.92 16.20 2.67
N LEU A 256 -7.91 15.37 2.94
CA LEU A 256 -7.95 13.95 2.69
C LEU A 256 -8.52 13.21 3.90
N LYS A 257 -9.62 12.47 3.71
CA LYS A 257 -10.28 11.68 4.75
C LYS A 257 -10.12 10.20 4.47
N VAL A 258 -9.48 9.46 5.37
CA VAL A 258 -9.19 8.02 5.24
C VAL A 258 -10.46 7.21 4.99
N VAL A 259 -11.57 7.55 5.64
CA VAL A 259 -12.86 6.86 5.47
C VAL A 259 -13.36 6.90 4.01
N ASP A 260 -13.11 7.99 3.29
CA ASP A 260 -13.53 8.17 1.90
C ASP A 260 -12.62 7.43 0.90
N LEU A 261 -11.47 6.95 1.35
CA LEU A 261 -10.48 6.25 0.53
C LEU A 261 -10.60 4.73 0.61
N ILE A 262 -11.30 4.20 1.63
CA ILE A 262 -11.46 2.75 1.80
C ILE A 262 -12.17 2.16 0.58
N GLY A 263 -11.58 1.12 0.00
CA GLY A 263 -12.09 0.45 -1.20
C GLY A 263 -11.74 1.13 -2.52
N ARG A 264 -11.02 2.26 -2.48
CA ARG A 264 -10.35 2.84 -3.65
C ARG A 264 -9.00 2.19 -3.87
N SER A 265 -8.24 2.62 -4.88
CA SER A 265 -6.90 2.10 -5.14
C SER A 265 -5.85 3.19 -5.16
N ILE A 266 -4.61 2.80 -4.86
CA ILE A 266 -3.41 3.57 -5.21
C ILE A 266 -2.86 2.96 -6.50
N ALA A 267 -2.64 3.80 -7.50
CA ALA A 267 -2.02 3.43 -8.76
C ALA A 267 -0.63 4.08 -8.87
N LEU A 268 0.30 3.31 -9.42
CA LEU A 268 1.68 3.71 -9.67
C LEU A 268 1.91 3.69 -11.18
N TYR A 269 2.60 4.71 -11.69
CA TYR A 269 2.81 4.95 -13.10
C TYR A 269 4.30 4.90 -13.44
N ALA A 270 4.64 4.44 -14.63
CA ALA A 270 6.02 4.43 -15.10
C ALA A 270 6.55 5.85 -15.30
N ALA A 271 5.71 6.73 -15.86
CA ALA A 271 6.05 8.11 -16.14
C ALA A 271 5.50 9.06 -15.06
N GLU A 272 6.20 10.17 -14.85
CA GLU A 272 5.76 11.26 -13.96
C GLU A 272 4.43 11.88 -14.39
N ASP A 273 4.17 11.93 -15.71
CA ASP A 273 2.96 12.53 -16.28
C ASP A 273 1.72 11.62 -16.23
N ARG A 274 1.87 10.37 -15.79
CA ARG A 274 0.80 9.35 -15.73
C ARG A 274 0.12 9.11 -17.09
N SER A 275 0.87 9.28 -18.19
CA SER A 275 0.39 8.99 -19.55
C SER A 275 0.25 7.49 -19.82
N ASP A 276 0.94 6.66 -19.04
CA ASP A 276 0.88 5.21 -19.13
C ASP A 276 -0.34 4.62 -18.41
N PRO A 277 -0.76 3.39 -18.76
CA PRO A 277 -1.87 2.68 -18.10
C PRO A 277 -1.66 2.40 -16.59
N GLY A 278 -0.45 2.62 -16.06
CA GLY A 278 -0.04 2.30 -14.71
C GLY A 278 0.65 0.93 -14.62
N VAL A 279 1.74 0.88 -13.86
CA VAL A 279 2.59 -0.30 -13.68
C VAL A 279 2.12 -1.22 -12.56
N ALA A 280 1.49 -0.66 -11.54
CA ALA A 280 0.98 -1.42 -10.40
C ALA A 280 -0.16 -0.67 -9.73
N ALA A 281 -1.08 -1.42 -9.10
CA ALA A 281 -2.12 -0.83 -8.27
C ALA A 281 -2.46 -1.74 -7.09
N ALA A 282 -2.90 -1.13 -6.00
CA ALA A 282 -3.31 -1.83 -4.78
C ALA A 282 -4.56 -1.17 -4.19
N VAL A 283 -5.48 -1.99 -3.68
CA VAL A 283 -6.69 -1.50 -3.00
C VAL A 283 -6.32 -0.98 -1.61
N ILE A 284 -6.90 0.16 -1.25
CA ILE A 284 -6.82 0.76 0.08
C ILE A 284 -7.78 0.00 1.00
N ALA A 285 -7.21 -0.82 1.87
CA ALA A 285 -7.92 -1.58 2.87
C ALA A 285 -7.90 -0.86 4.23
N ARG A 286 -8.87 -1.20 5.09
CA ARG A 286 -8.86 -0.72 6.48
C ARG A 286 -7.64 -1.28 7.22
N SER A 287 -7.01 -0.44 8.03
CA SER A 287 -5.98 -0.84 8.98
C SER A 287 -6.49 -0.54 10.39
N ALA A 288 -5.97 -1.26 11.38
CA ALA A 288 -6.31 -1.04 12.77
C ALA A 288 -5.87 0.34 13.26
N GLY A 289 -6.72 0.98 14.04
CA GLY A 289 -6.39 2.10 14.89
C GLY A 289 -5.61 1.68 16.14
N VAL A 290 -5.19 2.67 16.93
CA VAL A 290 -4.52 2.43 18.21
C VAL A 290 -5.49 1.74 19.18
N GLY A 291 -5.09 0.59 19.72
CA GLY A 291 -5.90 -0.20 20.64
C GLY A 291 -6.88 -1.17 19.99
N GLU A 292 -6.92 -1.26 18.66
CA GLU A 292 -7.89 -2.12 17.95
C GLU A 292 -7.33 -3.51 17.59
N ASN A 293 -6.02 -3.74 17.69
CA ASN A 293 -5.39 -4.97 17.20
C ASN A 293 -4.26 -5.53 18.07
N TYR A 294 -4.59 -6.54 18.87
CA TYR A 294 -3.63 -7.31 19.69
C TYR A 294 -3.42 -8.75 19.19
N LYS A 295 -3.73 -9.03 17.92
CA LYS A 295 -3.64 -10.39 17.37
C LYS A 295 -2.20 -10.90 17.38
N ARG A 296 -1.90 -11.96 18.14
CA ARG A 296 -0.53 -12.54 18.25
C ARG A 296 -0.26 -13.70 17.30
N LEU A 297 -1.31 -14.38 16.84
CA LEU A 297 -1.21 -15.59 16.03
C LEU A 297 -1.92 -15.41 14.68
N CYS A 298 -1.29 -15.84 13.59
CA CYS A 298 -1.93 -15.99 12.30
C CYS A 298 -2.12 -17.48 11.98
N THR A 299 -3.36 -17.91 11.79
CA THR A 299 -3.70 -19.33 11.56
C THR A 299 -3.38 -19.79 10.13
N CYS A 300 -3.17 -18.87 9.19
CA CYS A 300 -2.84 -19.21 7.79
C CYS A 300 -1.53 -19.99 7.69
N ASP A 301 -0.55 -19.64 8.54
CA ASP A 301 0.80 -20.18 8.45
C ASP A 301 1.18 -20.98 9.70
N GLY A 302 0.34 -20.95 10.75
CA GLY A 302 0.54 -21.70 12.00
C GLY A 302 1.69 -21.20 12.88
N VAL A 303 2.33 -20.11 12.47
CA VAL A 303 3.54 -19.54 13.06
C VAL A 303 3.16 -18.33 13.91
N THR A 304 3.86 -18.13 15.03
CA THR A 304 3.69 -16.93 15.86
C THR A 304 4.06 -15.73 14.99
N ILE A 305 3.32 -14.63 14.98
CA ILE A 305 3.56 -13.57 13.96
C ILE A 305 4.98 -12.96 14.05
N TRP A 306 5.68 -13.15 15.17
CA TRP A 306 7.10 -12.81 15.34
C TRP A 306 8.06 -13.64 14.50
N GLU A 307 7.67 -14.86 14.12
CA GLU A 307 8.48 -15.82 13.38
C GLU A 307 8.18 -15.78 11.87
N SER A 308 7.19 -14.98 11.43
CA SER A 308 6.86 -14.74 10.03
C SER A 308 7.29 -13.34 9.60
N SER A 309 8.60 -13.13 9.45
CA SER A 309 9.18 -11.90 8.91
C SER A 309 10.27 -12.22 7.92
#